data_AF-A0A436ENS9-F1
#
_entry.id   AF-A0A436ENS9-F1
#
_cell.length_a   1.000
_cell.length_b   1.000
_cell.length_c   1.000
_cell.angle_alpha   90.00
_cell.angle_beta   90.00
_cell.angle_gamma   90.00
#
_symmetry.space_group_name_H-M   'P 1'
#
loop_
_entity.id
_entity.type
_entity.pdbx_description
1 polymer ?
#
loop_
_entity_poly.entity_id
_entity_poly.type
_entity_poly.pdbx_seq_one_letter_code
_entity_poly.pdbx_strand_id
1 'polypeptide(L)'
;DRRYTSVMHGVGMHGETPFIAHAMDYETYGRDGHIVPGMVVSVESYIGEKGGREGVKLEDEILITETGTELLSRFPYEDEFLETQV
;
A
#
# COMPACT_ATOMS: atom_id res chain seq x y z
N ASP A 1 11.02 -1.03 12.09
CA ASP A 1 10.55 0.31 12.52
C ASP A 1 10.55 1.40 11.46
N ARG A 2 11.19 1.24 10.29
CA ARG A 2 10.94 2.13 9.17
C ARG A 2 9.85 1.53 8.29
N ARG A 3 8.74 2.24 8.18
CA ARG A 3 7.58 1.90 7.35
C ARG A 3 7.16 3.11 6.53
N TYR A 4 6.38 2.86 5.49
CA TYR A 4 5.74 3.93 4.77
C TYR A 4 4.71 4.63 5.67
N THR A 5 4.34 5.86 5.32
CA THR A 5 3.48 6.70 6.17
C THR A 5 2.02 6.26 6.15
N SER A 6 1.59 5.52 5.13
CA SER A 6 0.27 4.91 5.05
C SER A 6 0.35 3.45 4.63
N VAL A 7 -0.74 2.73 4.88
CA VAL A 7 -0.95 1.38 4.34
C VAL A 7 -1.47 1.48 2.90
N MET A 8 -2.29 2.49 2.63
CA MET A 8 -2.89 2.74 1.32
C MET A 8 -3.19 4.22 1.12
N HIS A 9 -3.28 4.65 -0.13
CA HIS A 9 -3.93 5.90 -0.50
C HIS A 9 -4.76 5.77 -1.77
N GLY A 10 -5.71 6.68 -1.99
CA GLY A 10 -6.43 6.78 -3.26
C GLY A 10 -5.51 7.22 -4.39
N VAL A 11 -5.80 6.86 -5.63
CA VAL A 11 -5.02 7.29 -6.79
C VAL A 11 -5.93 7.61 -7.98
N GLY A 12 -5.56 8.68 -8.69
CA GLY A 12 -6.24 9.16 -9.90
C GLY A 12 -5.23 9.82 -10.83
N MET A 13 -5.24 11.15 -10.92
CA MET A 13 -4.20 11.88 -11.68
C MET A 13 -2.91 12.08 -10.88
N HIS A 14 -2.97 11.88 -9.57
CA HIS A 14 -1.87 11.89 -8.61
C HIS A 14 -2.26 11.04 -7.38
N GLY A 15 -1.46 11.05 -6.32
CA GLY A 15 -1.87 10.49 -5.02
C GLY A 15 -3.02 11.31 -4.43
N GLU A 16 -4.18 10.69 -4.28
CA GLU A 16 -5.45 11.31 -3.91
C GLU A 16 -5.96 10.77 -2.57
N THR A 17 -7.04 11.36 -2.06
CA THR A 17 -7.74 10.82 -0.88
C THR A 17 -8.50 9.54 -1.25
N PRO A 18 -8.67 8.58 -0.33
CA PRO A 18 -8.33 8.64 1.10
C PRO A 18 -6.84 8.41 1.38
N PHE A 19 -6.37 8.81 2.55
CA PHE A 19 -5.08 8.39 3.10
C PHE A 19 -5.36 7.45 4.27
N ILE A 20 -4.92 6.20 4.19
CA ILE A 20 -5.28 5.15 5.16
C ILE A 20 -4.09 4.90 6.09
N ALA A 21 -4.21 5.41 7.31
CA ALA A 21 -3.21 5.29 8.35
C ALA A 21 -2.93 3.83 8.72
N HIS A 22 -1.69 3.56 9.14
CA HIS A 22 -1.43 2.34 9.90
C HIS A 22 -2.26 2.34 11.19
N ALA A 23 -2.70 1.17 11.64
CA ALA A 23 -3.52 1.03 12.84
C ALA A 23 -2.91 1.72 14.08
N MET A 24 -1.60 1.62 14.25
CA MET A 24 -0.87 2.27 15.36
C MET A 24 -0.85 3.81 15.29
N ASP A 25 -1.08 4.39 14.11
CA ASP A 25 -1.13 5.84 13.90
C ASP A 25 -2.55 6.37 13.72
N TYR A 26 -3.56 5.49 13.80
CA TYR A 26 -4.94 5.85 13.51
C TYR A 26 -5.42 7.02 14.39
N GLU A 27 -5.03 7.04 15.68
CA GLU A 27 -5.37 8.16 16.58
C GLU A 27 -4.71 9.49 16.20
N THR A 28 -3.61 9.47 15.44
CA THR A 28 -2.86 10.69 15.09
C THR A 28 -3.47 11.39 13.87
N TYR A 29 -3.79 10.63 12.83
CA TYR A 29 -4.28 11.20 11.56
C TYR A 29 -5.23 10.27 10.78
N GLY A 30 -5.68 9.17 11.38
CA GLY A 30 -6.71 8.31 10.82
C GLY A 30 -8.05 9.03 10.72
N ARG A 31 -8.89 8.58 9.78
CA ARG A 31 -10.28 9.04 9.65
C ARG A 31 -11.17 7.85 9.31
N ASP A 32 -12.39 7.90 9.83
CA ASP A 32 -13.46 7.01 9.38
C ASP A 32 -13.86 7.33 7.93
N GLY A 33 -14.20 6.27 7.19
CA GLY A 33 -14.60 6.37 5.80
C GLY A 33 -14.95 5.01 5.22
N HIS A 34 -15.45 5.03 3.99
CA HIS A 34 -15.78 3.83 3.23
C HIS A 34 -14.99 3.81 1.93
N ILE A 35 -14.39 2.66 1.63
CA ILE A 35 -13.89 2.34 0.30
C ILE A 35 -15.09 1.83 -0.50
N VAL A 36 -15.34 2.41 -1.67
CA VAL A 36 -16.50 2.10 -2.50
C VAL A 36 -16.09 1.74 -3.93
N PRO A 37 -16.93 1.00 -4.67
CA PRO A 37 -16.68 0.65 -6.06
C PRO A 37 -16.34 1.87 -6.93
N GLY A 38 -15.41 1.70 -7.86
CA GLY A 38 -14.91 2.75 -8.76
C GLY A 38 -13.71 3.55 -8.22
N MET A 39 -13.36 3.39 -6.93
CA MET A 39 -12.10 3.91 -6.40
C MET A 39 -10.92 3.05 -6.88
N VAL A 40 -9.77 3.68 -7.10
CA VAL A 40 -8.49 2.98 -7.20
C VAL A 40 -7.65 3.37 -6.00
N VAL A 41 -6.98 2.39 -5.39
CA VAL A 41 -6.08 2.59 -4.26
C VAL A 41 -4.71 2.01 -4.56
N SER A 42 -3.66 2.75 -4.21
CA SER A 42 -2.31 2.20 -4.05
C SER A 42 -2.25 1.46 -2.72
N VAL A 43 -1.80 0.21 -2.73
CA VAL A 43 -1.49 -0.57 -1.52
C VAL A 43 0.01 -0.69 -1.39
N GLU A 44 0.54 -0.21 -0.27
CA GLU A 44 1.97 0.08 -0.16
C GLU A 44 2.64 -0.62 1.02
N SER A 45 3.89 -1.02 0.82
CA SER A 45 4.75 -1.56 1.87
C SER A 45 6.18 -1.07 1.70
N TYR A 46 6.73 -0.46 2.74
CA TYR A 46 8.18 -0.32 2.90
C TYR A 46 8.63 -1.08 4.13
N ILE A 47 9.62 -1.96 3.98
CA ILE A 47 10.19 -2.76 5.07
C ILE A 47 11.70 -2.56 5.10
N GLY A 48 12.23 -2.15 6.24
CA GLY A 48 13.67 -1.97 6.42
C GLY A 48 14.17 -1.89 7.87
N GLU A 49 15.42 -2.30 8.02
CA GLU A 49 16.38 -2.09 9.13
C GLU A 49 16.42 -0.65 9.66
N LYS A 50 16.21 -0.37 10.95
CA LYS A 50 16.65 0.91 11.52
C LYS A 50 18.18 0.99 11.48
N GLY A 51 18.71 1.91 10.68
CA GLY A 51 20.17 2.02 10.46
C GLY A 51 20.73 0.98 9.49
N GLY A 52 19.86 0.11 8.94
CA GLY A 52 20.20 -0.79 7.86
C GLY A 52 20.52 -0.02 6.58
N ARG A 53 21.28 -0.66 5.69
CA ARG A 53 21.71 -0.08 4.42
C ARG A 53 20.67 -0.24 3.32
N GLU A 54 19.75 -1.18 3.48
CA GLU A 54 18.81 -1.64 2.46
C GLU A 54 17.40 -1.77 3.05
N GLY A 55 16.41 -1.72 2.18
CA GLY A 55 15.00 -1.95 2.49
C GLY A 55 14.22 -2.16 1.18
N VAL A 56 13.07 -2.80 1.28
CA VAL A 56 12.23 -3.15 0.13
C VAL A 56 10.99 -2.26 0.13
N LYS A 57 10.68 -1.63 -1.01
CA LYS A 57 9.41 -0.94 -1.26
C LYS A 57 8.66 -1.72 -2.33
N LEU A 58 7.44 -2.13 -2.02
CA LEU A 58 6.48 -2.67 -2.99
C LEU A 58 5.21 -1.83 -2.92
N GLU A 59 4.55 -1.68 -4.06
CA GLU A 59 3.30 -0.94 -4.18
C GLU A 59 2.54 -1.42 -5.41
N ASP A 60 1.25 -1.67 -5.24
CA ASP A 60 0.35 -2.05 -6.33
C ASP A 60 -0.93 -1.20 -6.37
N GLU A 61 -1.38 -0.88 -7.58
CA GLU A 61 -2.66 -0.21 -7.80
C GLU A 61 -3.79 -1.24 -7.93
N ILE A 62 -4.86 -1.03 -7.16
CA ILE A 62 -6.01 -1.93 -7.08
C ILE A 62 -7.29 -1.15 -7.33
N LEU A 63 -8.07 -1.59 -8.32
CA LEU A 63 -9.43 -1.11 -8.54
C LEU A 63 -10.40 -1.81 -7.58
N ILE A 64 -11.25 -1.02 -6.93
CA ILE A 64 -12.36 -1.52 -6.14
C ILE A 64 -13.57 -1.73 -7.05
N THR A 65 -14.12 -2.93 -7.05
CA THR A 65 -15.29 -3.31 -7.85
C THR A 65 -16.51 -3.52 -6.96
N GLU A 66 -17.69 -3.64 -7.55
CA GLU A 66 -18.95 -3.91 -6.84
C GLU A 66 -18.90 -5.17 -5.97
N THR A 67 -18.05 -6.14 -6.34
CA THR A 67 -17.99 -7.46 -5.70
C THR A 67 -16.61 -7.83 -5.16
N GLY A 68 -15.65 -6.90 -5.16
CA GLY A 68 -14.28 -7.18 -4.70
C GLY A 68 -13.25 -6.20 -5.24
N THR A 69 -12.14 -6.74 -5.75
CA THR A 69 -10.98 -5.97 -6.19
C THR A 69 -10.37 -6.52 -7.48
N GLU A 70 -9.76 -5.66 -8.29
CA GLU A 70 -8.98 -6.02 -9.48
C GLU A 70 -7.58 -5.41 -9.38
N LEU A 71 -6.54 -6.23 -9.55
CA LEU A 71 -5.15 -5.76 -9.61
C LEU A 71 -4.86 -5.10 -10.96
N LEU A 72 -4.48 -3.82 -10.96
CA LEU A 72 -4.13 -3.08 -12.17
C LEU A 72 -2.64 -3.16 -12.50
N SER A 73 -1.79 -3.22 -11.47
CA SER A 73 -0.35 -3.41 -11.64
C SER A 73 -0.03 -4.72 -12.36
N ARG A 74 0.91 -4.65 -13.31
CA ARG A 74 1.39 -5.81 -14.09
C ARG A 74 2.90 -5.96 -14.07
N PHE A 75 3.59 -5.05 -13.38
CA PHE A 75 5.03 -5.11 -13.29
C PHE A 75 5.42 -6.32 -12.43
N PRO A 76 6.31 -7.20 -12.90
CA PRO A 76 6.67 -8.38 -12.13
C PRO A 76 7.46 -7.97 -10.89
N TYR A 77 7.34 -8.78 -9.85
CA TYR A 77 8.29 -8.74 -8.75
C TYR A 77 9.57 -9.50 -9.14
N GLU A 78 10.65 -9.23 -8.42
CA GLU A 78 11.90 -9.94 -8.59
C GLU A 78 11.79 -11.32 -7.95
N ASP A 79 11.72 -12.38 -8.77
CA ASP A 79 11.51 -13.75 -8.32
C ASP A 79 12.57 -14.20 -7.30
N GLU A 80 13.82 -13.75 -7.45
CA GLU A 80 14.94 -14.05 -6.55
C GLU A 80 14.69 -13.59 -5.09
N PHE A 81 13.83 -12.58 -4.89
CA PHE A 81 13.50 -12.05 -3.56
C PHE A 81 12.17 -12.58 -3.00
N LEU A 82 11.41 -13.37 -3.76
CA LEU A 82 10.11 -13.91 -3.33
C LEU A 82 10.19 -15.28 -2.66
N GLU A 83 11.32 -15.96 -2.76
CA GLU A 83 11.49 -17.28 -2.14
C GLU A 83 11.58 -17.18 -0.62
N THR A 84 10.88 -18.09 0.08
CA THR A 84 11.02 -18.22 1.53
C THR A 84 12.42 -18.76 1.84
N GLN A 85 13.27 -17.92 2.41
CA GLN A 85 14.56 -18.38 2.95
C GLN A 85 14.26 -19.20 4.21
N VAL A 86 14.44 -20.53 4.11
CA VAL A 86 14.31 -21.49 5.23
C VAL A 86 15.60 -21.52 6.05
#